data_AF-A0A382E3N3-F1
#
_entry.id   AF-A0A382E3N3-F1
#
_cell.length_a   1.000
_cell.length_b   1.000
_cell.length_c   1.000
_cell.angle_alpha   90.00
_cell.angle_beta   90.00
_cell.angle_gamma   90.00
#
_symmetry.space_group_name_H-M   'P 1'
#
loop_
_entity.id
_entity.type
_entity.pdbx_description
1 polymer ?
#
loop_
_entity_poly.entity_id
_entity_poly.type
_entity_poly.pdbx_seq_one_letter_code
_entity_poly.pdbx_strand_id
1 'polypeptide(L)'
;MISVGIIGASGYTGAELLRICSKHPNFEVKTAVASTYAGTAISDVHVHLSPEFPEMLFEDKDSAPLSECEIIFTGLPHGASQKVIPEFLETAKLIVDLGADFRLKNAETYKQWYEEDHIVPELLDSASYGLPELFRDGLENSSLVAAPGCYPTAASLALAPFIRAGAIESDEIIVDAASGASGAGKNPQPNSLFCTIDENFAAYGLLSHRHTPEIEQALSTGSN
;
A
#
# COMPACT_ATOMS: atom_id res chain seq x y z
N MET A 1 0.72 -11.44 21.76
CA MET A 1 0.52 -10.35 20.79
C MET A 1 1.33 -10.70 19.56
N ILE A 2 0.85 -10.34 18.37
CA ILE A 2 1.52 -10.54 17.09
C ILE A 2 2.52 -9.40 16.91
N SER A 3 3.80 -9.73 16.72
CA SER A 3 4.84 -8.71 16.52
C SER A 3 4.78 -8.11 15.12
N VAL A 4 4.74 -6.77 15.05
CA VAL A 4 4.58 -6.00 13.81
C VAL A 4 5.81 -5.14 13.56
N GLY A 5 6.38 -5.28 12.36
CA GLY A 5 7.36 -4.35 11.79
C GLY A 5 6.73 -3.47 10.72
N ILE A 6 7.05 -2.18 10.70
CA ILE A 6 6.53 -1.24 9.69
C ILE A 6 7.69 -0.57 8.99
N ILE A 7 7.87 -0.84 7.70
CA ILE A 7 8.89 -0.19 6.86
C ILE A 7 8.27 0.98 6.11
N GLY A 8 8.91 2.16 6.16
CA GLY A 8 8.32 3.40 5.63
C GLY A 8 7.42 4.12 6.63
N ALA A 9 7.69 3.93 7.93
CA ALA A 9 6.83 4.40 9.01
C ALA A 9 6.71 5.93 9.12
N SER A 10 7.62 6.70 8.52
CA SER A 10 7.61 8.18 8.55
C SER A 10 6.66 8.82 7.53
N GLY A 11 6.15 8.05 6.56
CA GLY A 11 5.15 8.49 5.57
C GLY A 11 3.72 8.55 6.15
N TYR A 12 2.76 9.01 5.34
CA TYR A 12 1.35 9.09 5.78
C TYR A 12 0.72 7.70 6.00
N THR A 13 0.97 6.75 5.09
CA THR A 13 0.51 5.36 5.26
C THR A 13 1.16 4.69 6.48
N GLY A 14 2.45 4.93 6.69
CA GLY A 14 3.18 4.48 7.87
C GLY A 14 2.60 5.02 9.18
N ALA A 15 2.27 6.32 9.23
CA ALA A 15 1.60 6.95 10.37
C ALA A 15 0.25 6.30 10.67
N GLU A 16 -0.57 6.07 9.64
CA GLU A 16 -1.87 5.41 9.80
C GLU A 16 -1.73 3.96 10.25
N LEU A 17 -0.73 3.21 9.74
CA LEU A 17 -0.43 1.86 10.21
C LEU A 17 -0.02 1.85 11.69
N LEU A 18 0.85 2.78 12.12
CA LEU A 18 1.20 2.94 13.53
C LEU A 18 -0.05 3.21 14.38
N ARG A 19 -0.91 4.12 13.93
CA ARG A 19 -2.17 4.50 14.61
C ARG A 19 -3.17 3.35 14.70
N ILE A 20 -3.26 2.52 13.65
CA ILE A 20 -4.16 1.36 13.61
C ILE A 20 -3.60 0.25 14.50
N CYS A 21 -2.30 -0.06 14.38
CA CYS A 21 -1.65 -1.12 15.14
C CYS A 21 -1.63 -0.82 16.65
N SER A 22 -1.42 0.44 17.05
CA SER A 22 -1.42 0.82 18.48
C SER A 22 -2.77 0.61 19.18
N LYS A 23 -3.86 0.56 18.41
CA LYS A 23 -5.22 0.35 18.92
C LYS A 23 -5.73 -1.07 18.71
N HIS A 24 -4.97 -1.92 18.02
CA HIS A 24 -5.38 -3.27 17.72
C HIS A 24 -5.05 -4.21 18.89
N PRO A 25 -6.04 -4.93 19.48
CA PRO A 25 -5.86 -5.65 20.74
C PRO A 25 -4.86 -6.80 20.69
N ASN A 26 -4.50 -7.24 19.48
CA ASN A 26 -3.59 -8.36 19.27
C ASN A 26 -2.25 -7.94 18.65
N PHE A 27 -2.03 -6.67 18.31
CA PHE A 27 -0.79 -6.24 17.65
C PHE A 27 0.14 -5.53 18.62
N GLU A 28 1.43 -5.78 18.43
CA GLU A 28 2.50 -5.09 19.12
C GLU A 28 3.47 -4.55 18.07
N VAL A 29 3.54 -3.22 17.94
CA VAL A 29 4.53 -2.59 17.07
C VAL A 29 5.90 -2.80 17.71
N LYS A 30 6.72 -3.67 17.10
CA LYS A 30 8.05 -4.03 17.59
C LYS A 30 9.13 -3.11 17.02
N THR A 31 8.98 -2.70 15.77
CA THR A 31 9.90 -1.77 15.12
C THR A 31 9.18 -0.92 14.08
N ALA A 32 9.58 0.34 13.98
CA ALA A 32 9.14 1.27 12.95
C ALA A 32 10.37 1.77 12.20
N VAL A 33 10.48 1.42 10.92
CA VAL A 33 11.66 1.70 10.10
C VAL A 33 11.42 2.95 9.26
N ALA A 34 12.32 3.91 9.39
CA ALA A 34 12.43 5.07 8.52
C ALA A 34 13.89 5.52 8.49
N SER A 35 14.69 4.96 7.59
CA SER A 35 16.14 5.20 7.50
C SER A 35 16.53 6.69 7.48
N THR A 36 15.75 7.55 6.82
CA THR A 36 16.01 9.00 6.79
C THR A 36 15.77 9.71 8.12
N TYR A 37 15.04 9.08 9.05
CA TYR A 37 14.70 9.59 10.38
C TYR A 37 15.25 8.70 11.50
N ALA A 38 16.15 7.75 11.19
CA ALA A 38 16.68 6.81 12.16
C ALA A 38 17.23 7.53 13.40
N GLY A 39 16.87 7.05 14.59
CA GLY A 39 17.21 7.65 15.89
C GLY A 39 16.35 8.85 16.30
N THR A 40 15.41 9.31 15.45
CA THR A 40 14.43 10.35 15.80
C THR A 40 13.20 9.70 16.45
N ALA A 41 12.61 10.36 17.46
CA ALA A 41 11.40 9.86 18.10
C ALA A 41 10.20 9.91 17.14
N ILE A 42 9.35 8.88 17.20
CA ILE A 42 8.10 8.85 16.43
C ILE A 42 7.23 10.06 16.77
N SER A 43 7.19 10.44 18.05
CA SER A 43 6.49 11.62 18.57
C SER A 43 6.94 12.96 17.96
N ASP A 44 8.19 13.06 17.47
CA ASP A 44 8.70 14.29 16.87
C ASP A 44 8.23 14.45 15.42
N VAL A 45 8.03 13.33 14.71
CA VAL A 45 7.60 13.32 13.31
C VAL A 45 6.07 13.24 13.20
N HIS A 46 5.45 12.44 14.06
CA HIS A 46 4.02 12.16 14.11
C HIS A 46 3.47 12.52 15.49
N VAL A 47 3.42 13.82 15.79
CA VAL A 47 3.01 14.36 17.12
C VAL A 47 1.67 13.82 17.63
N HIS A 48 0.74 13.50 16.72
CA HIS A 48 -0.56 12.93 17.07
C HIS A 48 -0.49 11.49 17.63
N LEU A 49 0.67 10.83 17.53
CA LEU A 49 0.94 9.47 18.03
C LEU A 49 1.79 9.45 19.30
N SER A 50 2.14 10.61 19.86
CA SER A 50 2.95 10.71 21.09
C SER A 50 2.35 9.96 22.30
N PRO A 51 1.02 9.90 22.52
CA PRO A 51 0.47 9.12 23.63
C PRO A 51 0.74 7.62 23.51
N GLU A 52 0.78 7.08 22.29
CA GLU A 52 0.98 5.67 22.01
C GLU A 52 2.46 5.30 21.87
N PHE A 53 3.30 6.21 21.36
CA PHE A 53 4.72 5.98 21.09
C PHE A 53 5.61 7.12 21.63
N PRO A 54 5.62 7.36 22.96
CA PRO A 54 6.32 8.51 23.53
C PRO A 54 7.85 8.42 23.45
N GLU A 55 8.40 7.20 23.49
CA GLU A 55 9.85 6.94 23.57
C GLU A 55 10.36 6.10 22.39
N MET A 56 9.46 5.62 21.52
CA MET A 56 9.87 4.78 20.39
C MET A 56 10.56 5.62 19.33
N LEU A 57 11.73 5.16 18.89
CA LEU A 57 12.51 5.78 17.84
C LEU A 57 12.24 5.08 16.51
N PHE A 58 12.42 5.82 15.41
CA PHE A 58 12.58 5.17 14.11
C PHE A 58 13.92 4.44 14.05
N GLU A 59 13.89 3.25 13.47
CA GLU A 59 15.09 2.45 13.21
C GLU A 59 15.56 2.61 11.76
N ASP A 60 16.84 2.36 11.53
CA ASP A 60 17.35 2.10 10.19
C ASP A 60 17.00 0.67 9.75
N LYS A 61 16.77 0.45 8.46
CA LYS A 61 16.38 -0.87 7.92
C LYS A 61 17.39 -1.96 8.30
N ASP A 62 18.68 -1.65 8.30
CA ASP A 62 19.74 -2.65 8.49
C ASP A 62 19.98 -2.98 9.97
N SER A 63 19.54 -2.13 10.91
CA SER A 63 19.62 -2.37 12.35
C SER A 63 18.32 -2.86 12.97
N ALA A 64 17.18 -2.65 12.29
CA ALA A 64 15.87 -3.00 12.81
C ALA A 64 15.70 -4.52 12.99
N PRO A 65 15.05 -4.99 14.07
CA PRO A 65 14.79 -6.41 14.32
C PRO A 65 13.61 -6.95 13.48
N LEU A 66 13.61 -6.69 12.16
CA LEU A 66 12.54 -7.05 11.23
C LEU A 66 12.35 -8.57 11.12
N SER A 67 13.43 -9.36 11.20
CA SER A 67 13.37 -10.82 11.19
C SER A 67 12.70 -11.43 12.43
N GLU A 68 12.49 -10.64 13.48
CA GLU A 68 11.77 -11.04 14.69
C GLU A 68 10.29 -10.61 14.67
N CYS A 69 9.81 -10.04 13.56
CA CYS A 69 8.43 -9.62 13.37
C CYS A 69 7.64 -10.73 12.66
N GLU A 70 6.47 -11.07 13.19
CA GLU A 70 5.56 -12.02 12.57
C GLU A 70 4.86 -11.42 11.35
N ILE A 71 4.52 -10.12 11.43
CA ILE A 71 3.92 -9.37 10.33
C ILE A 71 4.83 -8.18 9.97
N ILE A 72 5.07 -7.98 8.68
CA ILE A 72 5.76 -6.80 8.17
C ILE A 72 4.84 -6.03 7.23
N PHE A 73 4.63 -4.74 7.50
CA PHE A 73 3.99 -3.83 6.57
C PHE A 73 5.05 -3.02 5.83
N THR A 74 4.90 -2.84 4.52
CA THR A 74 5.77 -1.98 3.72
C THR A 74 4.98 -0.82 3.10
N GLY A 75 5.34 0.40 3.48
CA GLY A 75 4.82 1.67 2.92
C GLY A 75 5.91 2.39 2.15
N LEU A 76 6.49 1.71 1.16
CA LEU A 76 7.65 2.19 0.41
C LEU A 76 7.27 2.87 -0.91
N PRO A 77 8.12 3.76 -1.44
CA PRO A 77 7.98 4.24 -2.81
C PRO A 77 7.97 3.08 -3.81
N HIS A 78 7.33 3.30 -4.95
CA HIS A 78 7.31 2.36 -6.06
C HIS A 78 8.71 1.85 -6.43
N GLY A 79 8.82 0.54 -6.68
CA GLY A 79 10.04 -0.18 -7.04
C GLY A 79 10.91 -0.59 -5.85
N ALA A 80 10.69 -0.01 -4.67
CA ALA A 80 11.52 -0.32 -3.50
C ALA A 80 11.08 -1.61 -2.80
N SER A 81 9.78 -1.94 -2.79
CA SER A 81 9.28 -3.16 -2.16
C SER A 81 9.84 -4.40 -2.84
N GLN A 82 10.06 -4.37 -4.15
CA GLN A 82 10.67 -5.49 -4.89
C GLN A 82 12.07 -5.89 -4.42
N LYS A 83 12.82 -4.95 -3.83
CA LYS A 83 14.17 -5.21 -3.30
C LYS A 83 14.11 -5.69 -1.86
N VAL A 84 13.17 -5.16 -1.08
CA VAL A 84 13.09 -5.34 0.37
C VAL A 84 12.32 -6.61 0.75
N ILE A 85 11.17 -6.85 0.12
CA ILE A 85 10.28 -7.96 0.49
C ILE A 85 10.95 -9.35 0.37
N PRO A 86 11.74 -9.65 -0.68
CA PRO A 86 12.40 -10.95 -0.79
C PRO A 86 13.31 -11.30 0.40
N GLU A 87 13.86 -10.30 1.11
CA GLU A 87 14.71 -10.51 2.28
C GLU A 87 13.95 -11.17 3.46
N PHE A 88 12.61 -11.03 3.50
CA PHE A 88 11.80 -11.40 4.67
C PHE A 88 10.78 -12.51 4.42
N LEU A 89 10.64 -13.01 3.18
CA LEU A 89 9.64 -14.04 2.84
C LEU A 89 9.76 -15.34 3.66
N GLU A 90 10.97 -15.69 4.10
CA GLU A 90 11.24 -16.89 4.90
C GLU A 90 11.15 -16.67 6.41
N THR A 91 11.11 -15.41 6.87
CA THR A 91 11.16 -15.07 8.31
C THR A 91 9.85 -14.50 8.83
N ALA A 92 9.18 -13.66 8.04
CA ALA A 92 7.86 -13.15 8.37
C ALA A 92 6.78 -14.18 8.02
N LYS A 93 5.72 -14.25 8.84
CA LYS A 93 4.55 -15.08 8.53
C LYS A 93 3.67 -14.44 7.46
N LEU A 94 3.62 -13.11 7.47
CA LEU A 94 2.83 -12.32 6.52
C LEU A 94 3.54 -10.99 6.24
N ILE A 95 3.66 -10.65 4.97
CA ILE A 95 4.08 -9.33 4.50
C ILE A 95 2.89 -8.66 3.82
N VAL A 96 2.60 -7.41 4.17
CA VAL A 96 1.54 -6.61 3.55
C VAL A 96 2.18 -5.39 2.90
N ASP A 97 2.22 -5.37 1.57
CA ASP A 97 2.76 -4.26 0.79
C ASP A 97 1.68 -3.25 0.45
N LEU A 98 1.85 -2.01 0.90
CA LEU A 98 0.99 -0.88 0.54
C LEU A 98 1.47 -0.22 -0.76
N GLY A 99 2.67 -0.58 -1.23
CA GLY A 99 3.20 -0.20 -2.53
C GLY A 99 2.39 -0.80 -3.69
N ALA A 100 2.81 -0.47 -4.91
CA ALA A 100 2.16 -0.94 -6.12
C ALA A 100 2.84 -2.16 -6.75
N ASP A 101 3.99 -2.55 -6.19
CA ASP A 101 4.97 -3.43 -6.83
C ASP A 101 4.39 -4.82 -7.10
N PHE A 102 3.61 -5.35 -6.17
CA PHE A 102 3.06 -6.71 -6.25
C PHE A 102 1.55 -6.77 -6.57
N ARG A 103 0.93 -5.66 -6.97
CA ARG A 103 -0.52 -5.60 -7.22
C ARG A 103 -0.93 -6.23 -8.54
N LEU A 104 -0.13 -6.05 -9.58
CA LEU A 104 -0.41 -6.57 -10.92
C LEU A 104 0.15 -7.99 -11.06
N LYS A 105 -0.67 -8.91 -11.56
CA LYS A 105 -0.27 -10.32 -11.78
C LYS A 105 0.60 -10.49 -13.02
N ASN A 106 0.39 -9.65 -14.03
CA ASN A 106 1.09 -9.75 -15.30
C ASN A 106 2.30 -8.81 -15.34
N ALA A 107 3.49 -9.37 -15.48
CA ALA A 107 4.75 -8.62 -15.55
C ALA A 107 4.84 -7.69 -16.78
N GLU A 108 4.23 -8.06 -17.91
CA GLU A 108 4.20 -7.20 -19.11
C GLU A 108 3.27 -6.01 -18.91
N THR A 109 2.10 -6.22 -18.29
CA THR A 109 1.22 -5.13 -17.87
C THR A 109 1.93 -4.22 -16.86
N TYR A 110 2.66 -4.79 -15.89
CA TYR A 110 3.50 -4.00 -15.00
C TYR A 110 4.49 -3.14 -15.77
N LYS A 111 5.27 -3.73 -16.67
CA LYS A 111 6.24 -3.01 -17.51
C LYS A 111 5.60 -1.89 -18.32
N GLN A 112 4.44 -2.15 -18.93
CA GLN A 112 3.72 -1.17 -19.72
C GLN A 112 3.31 0.07 -18.90
N TRP A 113 2.88 -0.12 -17.66
CA TRP A 113 2.29 0.95 -16.84
C TRP A 113 3.28 1.63 -15.88
N TYR A 114 4.35 0.94 -15.53
CA TYR A 114 5.40 1.42 -14.64
C TYR A 114 6.70 1.78 -15.38
N GLU A 115 6.78 1.48 -16.68
CA GLU A 115 7.92 1.79 -17.56
C GLU A 115 9.24 1.12 -17.15
N GLU A 116 9.16 0.10 -16.29
CA GLU A 116 10.29 -0.64 -15.74
C GLU A 116 9.97 -2.14 -15.67
N ASP A 117 10.97 -2.99 -15.91
CA ASP A 117 10.83 -4.42 -15.69
C ASP A 117 10.69 -4.73 -14.20
N HIS A 118 9.74 -5.59 -13.83
CA HIS A 118 9.65 -6.10 -12.47
C HIS A 118 10.87 -6.99 -12.18
N ILE A 119 11.59 -6.73 -11.08
CA ILE A 119 12.87 -7.39 -10.78
C ILE A 119 12.72 -8.78 -10.15
N VAL A 120 11.53 -9.09 -9.62
CA VAL A 120 11.16 -10.39 -9.02
C VAL A 120 9.79 -10.87 -9.55
N PRO A 121 9.63 -11.03 -10.88
CA PRO A 121 8.34 -11.31 -11.51
C PRO A 121 7.70 -12.62 -11.03
N GLU A 122 8.51 -13.58 -10.56
CA GLU A 122 8.06 -14.85 -9.98
C GLU A 122 7.19 -14.69 -8.72
N LEU A 123 7.28 -13.54 -8.04
CA LEU A 123 6.48 -13.23 -6.85
C LEU A 123 5.13 -12.58 -7.17
N LEU A 124 4.90 -12.13 -8.41
CA LEU A 124 3.63 -11.49 -8.78
C LEU A 124 2.46 -12.46 -8.66
N ASP A 125 2.65 -13.71 -9.07
CA ASP A 125 1.60 -14.74 -9.00
C ASP A 125 1.29 -15.16 -7.56
N SER A 126 2.29 -15.19 -6.67
CA SER A 126 2.11 -15.60 -5.27
C SER A 126 1.48 -14.50 -4.40
N ALA A 127 1.65 -13.22 -4.74
CA ALA A 127 1.13 -12.09 -3.96
C ALA A 127 -0.41 -12.02 -4.00
N SER A 128 -1.10 -12.22 -2.89
CA SER A 128 -2.56 -12.14 -2.87
C SER A 128 -3.03 -10.68 -2.92
N TYR A 129 -4.07 -10.39 -3.70
CA TYR A 129 -4.58 -9.03 -3.84
C TYR A 129 -5.49 -8.68 -2.65
N GLY A 130 -5.11 -7.65 -1.90
CA GLY A 130 -5.61 -7.32 -0.57
C GLY A 130 -6.96 -6.60 -0.52
N LEU A 131 -7.96 -7.05 -1.29
CA LEU A 131 -9.32 -6.51 -1.29
C LEU A 131 -10.33 -7.57 -0.80
N PRO A 132 -10.56 -7.68 0.53
CA PRO A 132 -11.24 -8.83 1.14
C PRO A 132 -12.69 -9.06 0.69
N GLU A 133 -13.40 -8.04 0.22
CA GLU A 133 -14.77 -8.17 -0.29
C GLU A 133 -14.81 -8.95 -1.61
N LEU A 134 -13.74 -8.90 -2.41
CA LEU A 134 -13.68 -9.54 -3.73
C LEU A 134 -12.74 -10.75 -3.76
N PHE A 135 -11.72 -10.80 -2.89
CA PHE A 135 -10.63 -11.80 -2.95
C PHE A 135 -10.36 -12.51 -1.62
N ARG A 136 -11.37 -12.63 -0.74
CA ARG A 136 -11.23 -13.23 0.59
C ARG A 136 -10.49 -14.58 0.60
N ASP A 137 -10.87 -15.46 -0.30
CA ASP A 137 -10.37 -16.85 -0.34
C ASP A 137 -8.87 -16.90 -0.61
N GLY A 138 -8.32 -15.92 -1.34
CA GLY A 138 -6.89 -15.81 -1.57
C GLY A 138 -6.10 -15.33 -0.36
N LEU A 139 -6.73 -14.76 0.67
CA LEU A 139 -6.04 -14.12 1.79
C LEU A 139 -5.73 -15.05 2.96
N GLU A 140 -6.50 -16.13 3.16
CA GLU A 140 -6.43 -16.95 4.38
C GLU A 140 -5.04 -17.58 4.62
N ASN A 141 -4.34 -17.95 3.55
CA ASN A 141 -3.03 -18.61 3.61
C ASN A 141 -1.93 -17.83 2.89
N SER A 142 -2.13 -16.52 2.71
CA SER A 142 -1.17 -15.68 2.01
C SER A 142 0.03 -15.36 2.88
N SER A 143 1.23 -15.46 2.32
CA SER A 143 2.47 -14.95 2.93
C SER A 143 2.83 -13.53 2.45
N LEU A 144 2.27 -13.09 1.32
CA LEU A 144 2.48 -11.79 0.73
C LEU A 144 1.15 -11.23 0.21
N VAL A 145 0.68 -10.14 0.82
CA VAL A 145 -0.54 -9.45 0.41
C VAL A 145 -0.16 -8.10 -0.20
N ALA A 146 -0.58 -7.86 -1.44
CA ALA A 146 -0.49 -6.56 -2.08
C ALA A 146 -1.76 -5.76 -1.77
N ALA A 147 -1.67 -4.79 -0.88
CA ALA A 147 -2.79 -3.92 -0.55
C ALA A 147 -3.13 -3.03 -1.77
N PRO A 148 -4.42 -2.91 -2.13
CA PRO A 148 -4.87 -2.20 -3.30
C PRO A 148 -4.62 -0.69 -3.20
N GLY A 149 -4.55 -0.03 -4.35
CA GLY A 149 -4.56 1.41 -4.44
C GLY A 149 -5.89 2.00 -3.95
N CYS A 150 -5.86 3.28 -3.55
CA CYS A 150 -7.04 3.97 -3.06
C CYS A 150 -8.17 4.08 -4.11
N TYR A 151 -7.85 4.48 -5.36
CA TYR A 151 -8.83 4.49 -6.44
C TYR A 151 -9.28 3.08 -6.87
N PRO A 152 -8.38 2.09 -7.03
CA PRO A 152 -8.75 0.70 -7.27
C PRO A 152 -9.73 0.15 -6.24
N THR A 153 -9.50 0.45 -4.96
CA THR A 153 -10.42 0.07 -3.87
C THR A 153 -11.81 0.69 -4.10
N ALA A 154 -11.87 2.01 -4.28
CA ALA A 154 -13.15 2.72 -4.44
C ALA A 154 -13.92 2.28 -5.70
N ALA A 155 -13.25 2.25 -6.85
CA ALA A 155 -13.85 1.90 -8.13
C ALA A 155 -14.28 0.42 -8.17
N SER A 156 -13.42 -0.50 -7.73
CA SER A 156 -13.73 -1.93 -7.80
C SER A 156 -14.89 -2.31 -6.89
N LEU A 157 -14.95 -1.76 -5.67
CA LEU A 157 -16.08 -1.99 -4.76
C LEU A 157 -17.40 -1.42 -5.29
N ALA A 158 -17.35 -0.26 -5.96
CA ALA A 158 -18.54 0.35 -6.55
C ALA A 158 -19.06 -0.43 -7.78
N LEU A 159 -18.16 -0.95 -8.62
CA LEU A 159 -18.50 -1.54 -9.92
C LEU A 159 -18.75 -3.06 -9.85
N ALA A 160 -18.03 -3.79 -9.01
CA ALA A 160 -18.06 -5.25 -8.99
C ALA A 160 -19.47 -5.86 -8.86
N PRO A 161 -20.40 -5.35 -8.01
CA PRO A 161 -21.74 -5.91 -7.92
C PRO A 161 -22.54 -5.81 -9.23
N PHE A 162 -22.43 -4.68 -9.94
CA PHE A 162 -23.16 -4.44 -11.19
C PHE A 162 -22.61 -5.28 -12.35
N ILE A 163 -21.29 -5.38 -12.44
CA ILE A 163 -20.61 -6.20 -13.46
C ILE A 163 -20.95 -7.68 -13.25
N ARG A 164 -20.81 -8.20 -12.02
CA ARG A 164 -21.13 -9.61 -11.69
C ARG A 164 -22.59 -9.97 -11.97
N ALA A 165 -23.50 -9.03 -11.72
CA ALA A 165 -24.92 -9.22 -12.00
C ALA A 165 -25.27 -9.09 -13.50
N GLY A 166 -24.32 -8.70 -14.36
CA GLY A 166 -24.59 -8.37 -15.77
C GLY A 166 -25.55 -7.18 -15.92
N ALA A 167 -25.58 -6.27 -14.93
CA ALA A 167 -26.52 -5.16 -14.88
C ALA A 167 -26.05 -3.93 -15.69
N ILE A 168 -24.77 -3.90 -16.06
CA ILE A 168 -24.16 -2.86 -16.89
C ILE A 168 -23.27 -3.51 -17.95
N GLU A 169 -23.04 -2.79 -19.04
CA GLU A 169 -21.98 -3.11 -20.00
C GLU A 169 -20.62 -2.95 -19.30
N SER A 170 -19.75 -3.95 -19.48
CA SER A 170 -18.43 -4.00 -18.83
C SER A 170 -17.32 -3.37 -19.68
N ASP A 171 -17.63 -3.06 -20.94
CA ASP A 171 -16.78 -2.32 -21.86
C ASP A 171 -16.95 -0.81 -21.66
N GLU A 172 -15.84 -0.07 -21.75
CA GLU A 172 -15.82 1.41 -21.74
C GLU A 172 -16.36 2.11 -20.47
N ILE A 173 -16.13 1.54 -19.28
CA ILE A 173 -16.48 2.20 -18.02
C ILE A 173 -15.60 3.43 -17.76
N ILE A 174 -16.23 4.58 -17.54
CA ILE A 174 -15.56 5.82 -17.14
C ILE A 174 -15.60 5.97 -15.62
N VAL A 175 -14.42 6.02 -15.00
CA VAL A 175 -14.26 6.36 -13.58
C VAL A 175 -13.71 7.78 -13.46
N ASP A 176 -14.59 8.72 -13.12
CA ASP A 176 -14.20 10.08 -12.70
C ASP A 176 -14.15 10.12 -11.17
N ALA A 177 -12.97 10.39 -10.60
CA ALA A 177 -12.73 10.23 -9.18
C ALA A 177 -12.02 11.45 -8.56
N ALA A 178 -12.47 11.85 -7.38
CA ALA A 178 -11.87 12.92 -6.59
C ALA A 178 -11.11 12.34 -5.38
N SER A 179 -10.02 12.98 -4.99
CA SER A 179 -9.22 12.60 -3.82
C SER A 179 -8.65 13.83 -3.11
N GLY A 180 -8.35 13.68 -1.83
CA GLY A 180 -7.61 14.68 -1.07
C GLY A 180 -6.12 14.69 -1.42
N ALA A 181 -5.43 15.79 -1.12
CA ALA A 181 -4.01 15.96 -1.44
C ALA A 181 -3.08 14.93 -0.76
N SER A 182 -3.52 14.29 0.34
CA SER A 182 -2.77 13.24 1.02
C SER A 182 -2.47 12.02 0.13
N GLY A 183 -3.24 11.80 -0.93
CA GLY A 183 -2.98 10.75 -1.92
C GLY A 183 -1.64 10.90 -2.66
N ALA A 184 -1.09 12.12 -2.74
CA ALA A 184 0.22 12.39 -3.32
C ALA A 184 1.39 12.02 -2.38
N GLY A 185 1.09 11.70 -1.11
CA GLY A 185 2.10 11.40 -0.09
C GLY A 185 2.66 12.64 0.59
N LYS A 186 3.68 12.43 1.44
CA LYS A 186 4.24 13.44 2.35
C LYS A 186 5.26 14.37 1.69
N ASN A 187 5.91 13.92 0.62
CA ASN A 187 7.00 14.68 0.00
C ASN A 187 6.44 15.92 -0.73
N PRO A 188 6.98 17.12 -0.47
CA PRO A 188 6.49 18.34 -1.10
C PRO A 188 6.77 18.30 -2.60
N GLN A 189 5.77 18.66 -3.39
CA GLN A 189 5.83 18.84 -4.83
C GLN A 189 5.29 20.23 -5.17
N PRO A 190 5.70 20.85 -6.29
CA PRO A 190 5.18 22.17 -6.68
C PRO A 190 3.65 22.24 -6.71
N ASN A 191 2.99 21.15 -7.08
CA ASN A 191 1.53 21.01 -7.14
C ASN A 191 0.88 20.54 -5.82
N SER A 192 1.65 20.28 -4.75
CA SER A 192 1.12 19.89 -3.43
C SER A 192 1.36 20.94 -2.33
N LEU A 193 1.95 22.09 -2.67
CA LEU A 193 2.09 23.21 -1.74
C LEU A 193 0.72 23.75 -1.36
N PHE A 194 0.52 24.10 -0.09
CA PHE A 194 -0.74 24.63 0.43
C PHE A 194 -1.28 25.78 -0.44
N CYS A 195 -0.46 26.77 -0.75
CA CYS A 195 -0.85 27.91 -1.58
C CYS A 195 -1.20 27.56 -3.04
N THR A 196 -0.89 26.34 -3.50
CA THR A 196 -1.26 25.83 -4.83
C THR A 196 -2.58 25.05 -4.80
N ILE A 197 -2.86 24.34 -3.69
CA ILE A 197 -3.99 23.41 -3.57
C ILE A 197 -5.21 24.00 -2.83
N ASP A 198 -5.00 24.98 -1.97
CA ASP A 198 -6.08 25.60 -1.20
C ASP A 198 -7.07 26.28 -2.15
N GLU A 199 -8.37 26.08 -1.90
CA GLU A 199 -9.47 26.56 -2.77
C GLU A 199 -9.33 26.15 -4.25
N ASN A 200 -8.72 25.00 -4.53
CA ASN A 200 -8.47 24.52 -5.88
C ASN A 200 -9.01 23.10 -6.11
N PHE A 201 -9.44 22.81 -7.35
CA PHE A 201 -9.81 21.48 -7.83
C PHE A 201 -9.18 21.26 -9.20
N ALA A 202 -8.20 20.36 -9.28
CA ALA A 202 -7.40 20.16 -10.47
C ALA A 202 -7.45 18.70 -10.95
N ALA A 203 -7.60 18.54 -12.27
CA ALA A 203 -7.51 17.24 -12.91
C ALA A 203 -6.05 16.73 -12.93
N TYR A 204 -5.86 15.44 -12.68
CA TYR A 204 -4.54 14.80 -12.74
C TYR A 204 -4.67 13.34 -13.20
N GLY A 205 -3.54 12.75 -13.65
CA GLY A 205 -3.51 11.35 -14.07
C GLY A 205 -4.43 11.03 -15.25
N LEU A 206 -4.69 12.02 -16.13
CA LEU A 206 -5.66 11.89 -17.20
C LEU A 206 -5.23 10.84 -18.23
N LEU A 207 -6.16 9.93 -18.56
CA LEU A 207 -6.05 8.91 -19.62
C LEU A 207 -4.95 7.84 -19.46
N SER A 208 -4.05 7.98 -18.48
CA SER A 208 -2.94 7.05 -18.23
C SER A 208 -2.66 6.86 -16.73
N HIS A 209 -3.68 6.93 -15.87
CA HIS A 209 -3.50 6.68 -14.44
C HIS A 209 -3.05 5.23 -14.19
N ARG A 210 -1.96 5.03 -13.45
CA ARG A 210 -1.40 3.69 -13.11
C ARG A 210 -2.34 2.76 -12.34
N HIS A 211 -3.52 3.24 -11.95
CA HIS A 211 -4.53 2.45 -11.25
C HIS A 211 -5.54 1.82 -12.23
N THR A 212 -5.57 2.26 -13.49
CA THR A 212 -6.39 1.64 -14.54
C THR A 212 -6.18 0.13 -14.67
N PRO A 213 -4.95 -0.40 -14.85
CA PRO A 213 -4.75 -1.84 -15.02
C PRO A 213 -5.12 -2.63 -13.76
N GLU A 214 -4.98 -2.00 -12.58
CA GLU A 214 -5.34 -2.60 -11.31
C GLU A 214 -6.86 -2.73 -11.16
N ILE A 215 -7.62 -1.71 -11.56
CA ILE A 215 -9.09 -1.74 -11.63
C ILE A 215 -9.57 -2.80 -12.63
N GLU A 216 -9.02 -2.78 -13.85
CA GLU A 216 -9.39 -3.75 -14.90
C GLU A 216 -9.11 -5.19 -14.46
N GLN A 217 -7.94 -5.44 -13.85
CA GLN A 217 -7.58 -6.74 -13.30
C GLN A 217 -8.56 -7.18 -12.21
N ALA A 218 -8.86 -6.30 -11.24
CA ALA A 218 -9.74 -6.61 -10.12
C ALA A 218 -11.18 -6.94 -10.57
N LEU A 219 -11.70 -6.20 -11.57
CA LEU A 219 -13.05 -6.41 -12.10
C LEU A 219 -13.13 -7.63 -13.02
N SER A 220 -12.06 -7.94 -13.75
CA SER A 220 -12.03 -9.12 -14.64
C SER A 220 -11.92 -10.44 -13.86
N THR A 221 -11.10 -10.47 -12.81
CA THR A 221 -10.84 -11.68 -11.99
C THR A 221 -11.94 -11.97 -10.99
N GLY A 222 -12.71 -10.96 -10.59
CA GLY A 222 -13.83 -11.10 -9.66
C GLY A 222 -15.09 -11.72 -10.25
N SER A 223 -15.11 -12.17 -11.50
CA SER A 223 -16.27 -12.76 -12.17
C SER A 223 -16.42 -14.25 -11.83
N ASN A 224 -16.75 -14.56 -10.57
CA ASN A 224 -17.23 -15.88 -10.14
C ASN A 224 -18.56 -15.72 -9.41
#